data_AF-A0A376UBT9-F1
#
_entry.id   AF-A0A376UBT9-F1
#
_cell.length_a   1.000
_cell.length_b   1.000
_cell.length_c   1.000
_cell.angle_alpha   90.00
_cell.angle_beta   90.00
_cell.angle_gamma   90.00
#
_symmetry.space_group_name_H-M   'P 1'
#
loop_
_entity.id
_entity.type
_entity.pdbx_description
1 polymer ?
#
loop_
_entity_poly.entity_id
_entity_poly.type
_entity_poly.pdbx_seq_one_letter_code
_entity_poly.pdbx_strand_id
1 'polypeptide(L)'
;MYDQQIAQQMTAGKGLGLAEMMVKQMTPEQPLPEESTPAAPMKFPLETVVRYQNQALSQLVQKAVPRNYDDSLPGDSKAFLAQLSLPAQLASQQSGVPHHLILAQAALESGWGQRQIRRENGEPSYNLFGVKASGNWKGPVTEITTTEYENGEAKKVKRSFASTARIWKPCRITLGC
;
A
#
# COMPACT_ATOMS: atom_id res chain seq x y z
N MET A 1 13.97 24.70 29.71
CA MET A 1 13.14 25.69 30.44
C MET A 1 11.75 25.88 29.84
N TYR A 2 11.53 25.58 28.54
CA TYR A 2 10.20 25.69 27.91
C TYR A 2 9.24 24.55 28.28
N ASP A 3 9.74 23.31 28.39
CA ASP A 3 8.91 22.13 28.69
C ASP A 3 8.28 22.16 30.09
N GLN A 4 8.94 22.81 31.06
CA GLN A 4 8.41 22.93 32.43
C GLN A 4 7.22 23.90 32.51
N GLN A 5 7.17 24.92 31.65
CA GLN A 5 6.05 25.84 31.61
C GLN A 5 4.81 25.21 30.96
N ILE A 6 5.01 24.35 29.94
CA ILE A 6 3.92 23.59 29.31
C ILE A 6 3.29 22.62 30.31
N ALA A 7 4.11 21.90 31.10
CA ALA A 7 3.63 20.98 32.12
C ALA A 7 2.79 21.69 33.21
N GLN A 8 3.21 22.89 33.65
CA GLN A 8 2.47 23.68 34.63
C GLN A 8 1.14 24.21 34.07
N GLN A 9 1.11 24.64 32.81
CA GLN A 9 -0.14 25.07 32.14
C GLN A 9 -1.11 23.91 31.88
N MET A 10 -0.60 22.70 31.66
CA MET A 10 -1.44 21.50 31.51
C MET A 10 -2.03 20.98 32.82
N THR A 11 -1.41 21.31 33.96
CA THR A 11 -1.84 20.86 35.31
C THR A 11 -2.69 21.90 36.04
N ALA A 12 -2.52 23.19 35.73
CA ALA A 12 -3.28 24.29 36.34
C ALA A 12 -4.71 24.47 35.79
N GLY A 13 -5.05 23.84 34.65
CA GLY A 13 -6.39 23.87 34.05
C GLY A 13 -7.19 22.57 34.27
N LYS A 14 -8.47 22.58 33.89
CA LYS A 14 -9.20 21.33 33.61
C LYS A 14 -8.43 20.64 32.49
N GLY A 15 -7.79 19.50 32.79
CA GLY A 15 -6.91 18.77 31.86
C GLY A 15 -7.54 18.50 30.48
N LEU A 16 -6.74 17.98 29.55
CA LEU A 16 -7.06 17.79 28.11
C LEU A 16 -8.32 16.95 27.75
N GLY A 17 -9.24 16.69 28.69
CA GLY A 17 -10.50 15.99 28.44
C GLY A 17 -10.32 14.49 28.16
N LEU A 18 -9.12 13.96 28.43
CA LEU A 18 -8.79 12.56 28.18
C LEU A 18 -9.56 11.62 29.11
N ALA A 19 -9.85 12.07 30.34
CA ALA A 19 -10.64 11.32 31.30
C ALA A 19 -12.10 11.16 30.82
N GLU A 20 -12.73 12.22 30.33
CA GLU A 20 -14.08 12.15 29.76
C GLU A 20 -14.13 11.26 28.51
N MET A 21 -13.07 11.24 27.70
CA MET A 21 -12.96 10.35 26.55
C MET A 21 -12.82 8.88 26.98
N MET A 22 -12.08 8.60 28.06
CA MET A 22 -12.00 7.25 28.64
C MET A 22 -13.34 6.82 29.25
N VAL A 23 -14.01 7.70 30.00
CA VAL A 23 -15.34 7.44 30.57
C VAL A 23 -16.34 7.14 29.46
N LYS A 24 -16.34 7.93 28.38
CA LYS A 24 -17.23 7.73 27.23
C LYS A 24 -16.98 6.43 26.47
N GLN A 25 -15.76 5.89 26.52
CA GLN A 25 -15.45 4.58 25.95
C GLN A 25 -15.75 3.42 26.91
N MET A 26 -15.92 3.69 28.20
CA MET A 26 -16.30 2.70 29.21
C MET A 26 -17.81 2.66 29.47
N THR A 27 -18.57 3.68 29.06
CA THR A 27 -20.04 3.65 29.12
C THR A 27 -20.60 2.76 27.99
N PRO A 28 -21.16 1.58 28.29
CA PRO A 28 -21.78 0.73 27.29
C PRO A 28 -23.22 1.19 27.09
N GLU A 29 -23.48 2.01 26.06
CA GLU A 29 -24.85 2.22 25.56
C GLU A 29 -25.10 1.29 24.38
N GLN A 30 -25.43 0.02 24.67
CA GLN A 30 -26.31 -0.80 23.82
C GLN A 30 -27.14 -1.75 24.70
N PRO A 31 -28.46 -1.85 24.51
CA PRO A 31 -29.28 -2.87 25.17
C PRO A 31 -28.95 -4.27 24.64
N LEU A 32 -28.98 -5.24 25.55
CA LEU A 32 -28.68 -6.67 25.35
C LEU A 32 -29.54 -7.34 24.26
N PRO A 33 -29.04 -8.45 23.70
CA PRO A 33 -29.70 -9.72 23.97
C PRO A 33 -28.79 -10.69 24.74
N GLU A 34 -29.46 -11.64 25.37
CA GLU A 34 -29.02 -12.51 26.46
C GLU A 34 -27.81 -13.41 26.17
N GLU A 35 -27.08 -13.65 27.26
CA GLU A 35 -26.32 -14.84 27.65
C GLU A 35 -25.37 -15.52 26.63
N SER A 36 -24.08 -15.31 26.85
CA SER A 36 -23.15 -16.40 27.17
C SER A 36 -21.83 -15.79 27.64
N THR A 37 -21.32 -16.23 28.77
CA THR A 37 -19.94 -15.92 29.16
C THR A 37 -18.98 -16.53 28.14
N PRO A 38 -17.89 -15.83 27.79
CA PRO A 38 -16.64 -16.57 27.74
C PRO A 38 -15.48 -15.76 28.32
N ALA A 39 -14.97 -16.24 29.44
CA ALA A 39 -13.57 -16.02 29.80
C ALA A 39 -12.69 -16.86 28.86
N ALA A 40 -12.19 -16.25 27.80
CA ALA A 40 -11.04 -16.71 27.03
C ALA A 40 -10.38 -15.49 26.35
N PRO A 41 -9.04 -15.41 26.26
CA PRO A 41 -8.39 -14.25 25.65
C PRO A 41 -8.83 -14.15 24.20
N MET A 42 -9.27 -12.95 23.79
CA MET A 42 -9.66 -12.63 22.43
C MET A 42 -8.54 -13.07 21.47
N LYS A 43 -8.69 -14.23 20.84
CA LYS A 43 -7.86 -14.62 19.71
C LYS A 43 -8.26 -13.69 18.58
N PHE A 44 -7.54 -12.59 18.43
CA PHE A 44 -7.72 -11.70 17.29
C PHE A 44 -7.39 -12.52 16.03
N PRO A 45 -8.38 -12.79 15.15
CA PRO A 45 -8.08 -13.46 13.90
C PRO A 45 -7.09 -12.59 13.13
N LEU A 46 -6.05 -13.20 12.57
CA LEU A 46 -5.03 -12.48 11.80
C LEU A 46 -5.66 -11.64 10.67
N GLU A 47 -6.73 -12.16 10.06
CA GLU A 47 -7.53 -11.43 9.07
C GLU A 47 -8.11 -10.13 9.62
N THR A 48 -8.59 -10.12 10.85
CA THR A 48 -9.14 -8.94 11.50
C THR A 48 -8.05 -7.91 11.76
N VAL A 49 -6.87 -8.33 12.21
CA VAL A 49 -5.70 -7.45 12.42
C VAL A 49 -5.26 -6.82 11.10
N VAL A 50 -5.15 -7.62 10.03
CA VAL A 50 -4.78 -7.14 8.70
C VAL A 50 -5.83 -6.15 8.16
N ARG A 51 -7.12 -6.41 8.37
CA ARG A 51 -8.20 -5.47 7.99
C ARG A 51 -8.09 -4.15 8.75
N TYR A 52 -7.88 -4.17 10.08
CA TYR A 52 -7.72 -2.94 10.86
C TYR A 52 -6.45 -2.17 10.45
N GLN A 53 -5.35 -2.87 10.21
CA GLN A 53 -4.11 -2.25 9.75
C GLN A 53 -4.29 -1.58 8.38
N ASN A 54 -4.95 -2.26 7.43
CA ASN A 54 -5.26 -1.70 6.12
C ASN A 54 -6.24 -0.52 6.20
N GLN A 55 -7.18 -0.54 7.13
CA GLN A 55 -8.08 0.60 7.39
C GLN A 55 -7.32 1.81 7.94
N ALA A 56 -6.45 1.62 8.93
CA ALA A 56 -5.62 2.69 9.47
C ALA A 56 -4.69 3.29 8.40
N LEU A 57 -4.05 2.42 7.60
CA LEU A 57 -3.24 2.86 6.46
C LEU A 57 -4.06 3.61 5.41
N SER A 58 -5.29 3.18 5.13
CA SER A 58 -6.19 3.89 4.22
C SER A 58 -6.49 5.30 4.70
N GLN A 59 -6.77 5.48 6.00
CA GLN A 59 -7.05 6.79 6.59
C GLN A 59 -5.83 7.71 6.53
N LEU A 60 -4.63 7.19 6.81
CA LEU A 60 -3.38 7.95 6.71
C LEU A 60 -3.11 8.39 5.26
N VAL A 61 -3.30 7.48 4.30
CA VAL A 61 -3.11 7.79 2.88
C VAL A 61 -4.13 8.81 2.40
N GLN A 62 -5.41 8.65 2.76
CA GLN A 62 -6.45 9.63 2.42
C GLN A 62 -6.17 11.02 3.00
N LYS A 63 -5.52 11.10 4.17
CA LYS A 63 -5.14 12.36 4.80
C LYS A 63 -3.89 12.98 4.18
N ALA A 64 -2.96 12.17 3.72
CA ALA A 64 -1.71 12.62 3.08
C ALA A 64 -1.88 12.98 1.60
N VAL A 65 -2.92 12.46 0.95
CA VAL A 65 -3.20 12.70 -0.46
C VAL A 65 -3.93 14.05 -0.64
N PRO A 66 -3.37 15.00 -1.40
CA PRO A 66 -4.03 16.28 -1.66
C PRO A 66 -5.33 16.07 -2.45
N ARG A 67 -6.41 16.74 -2.01
CA ARG A 67 -7.76 16.63 -2.61
C ARG A 67 -7.85 17.14 -4.05
N ASN A 68 -6.92 17.99 -4.48
CA ASN A 68 -6.84 18.52 -5.84
C ASN A 68 -5.54 18.02 -6.51
N TYR A 69 -5.62 16.85 -7.15
CA TYR A 69 -4.50 16.24 -7.88
C TYR A 69 -4.24 16.88 -9.26
N ASP A 70 -5.17 17.71 -9.74
CA ASP A 70 -5.22 18.10 -11.15
C ASP A 70 -4.21 19.21 -11.51
N ASP A 71 -3.73 20.02 -10.57
CA ASP A 71 -2.98 21.23 -10.95
C ASP A 71 -1.45 21.13 -10.78
N SER A 72 -0.96 20.11 -10.06
CA SER A 72 0.45 20.02 -9.65
C SER A 72 1.22 18.83 -10.19
N LEU A 73 0.58 17.95 -10.97
CA LEU A 73 1.24 16.76 -11.53
C LEU A 73 1.63 16.98 -13.00
N PRO A 74 2.85 16.60 -13.41
CA PRO A 74 3.24 16.54 -14.82
C PRO A 74 2.23 15.72 -15.63
N GLY A 75 2.01 16.08 -16.90
CA GLY A 75 1.02 15.43 -17.77
C GLY A 75 1.16 13.90 -17.83
N ASP A 76 2.39 13.39 -17.83
CA ASP A 76 2.71 11.95 -17.80
C ASP A 76 2.17 11.25 -16.55
N SER A 77 2.23 11.92 -15.39
CA SER A 77 1.74 11.38 -14.12
C SER A 77 0.23 11.21 -14.12
N LYS A 78 -0.53 12.12 -14.76
CA LYS A 78 -1.99 11.99 -14.89
C LYS A 78 -2.37 10.83 -15.80
N ALA A 79 -1.70 10.69 -16.95
CA ALA A 79 -1.93 9.58 -17.87
C ALA A 79 -1.63 8.23 -17.20
N PHE A 80 -0.55 8.16 -16.43
CA PHE A 80 -0.19 7.01 -15.62
C PHE A 80 -1.28 6.66 -14.59
N LEU A 81 -1.76 7.63 -13.82
CA LEU A 81 -2.83 7.41 -12.84
C LEU A 81 -4.14 6.97 -13.51
N ALA A 82 -4.51 7.58 -14.63
CA ALA A 82 -5.70 7.20 -15.38
C ALA A 82 -5.61 5.75 -15.85
N GLN A 83 -4.48 5.34 -16.43
CA GLN A 83 -4.23 3.98 -16.89
C GLN A 83 -4.25 2.95 -15.76
N LEU A 84 -3.78 3.32 -14.56
CA LEU A 84 -3.66 2.40 -13.42
C LEU A 84 -4.80 2.42 -12.42
N SER A 85 -5.69 3.40 -12.49
CA SER A 85 -6.80 3.58 -11.55
C SER A 85 -7.65 2.30 -11.39
N LEU A 86 -8.21 1.79 -12.49
CA LEU A 86 -9.03 0.59 -12.50
C LEU A 86 -8.27 -0.68 -12.06
N PRO A 87 -7.10 -1.03 -12.62
CA PRO A 87 -6.39 -2.23 -12.18
C PRO A 87 -5.98 -2.16 -10.71
N ALA A 88 -5.57 -0.98 -10.20
CA ALA A 88 -5.25 -0.81 -8.78
C ALA A 88 -6.48 -0.95 -7.88
N GLN A 89 -7.66 -0.52 -8.32
CA GLN A 89 -8.91 -0.76 -7.58
C GLN A 89 -9.27 -2.25 -7.52
N LEU A 90 -9.16 -2.96 -8.64
CA LEU A 90 -9.41 -4.41 -8.68
C LEU A 90 -8.43 -5.17 -7.79
N ALA A 91 -7.15 -4.79 -7.82
CA ALA A 91 -6.11 -5.29 -6.93
C ALA A 91 -6.46 -5.11 -5.45
N SER A 92 -6.96 -3.91 -5.13
CA SER A 92 -7.32 -3.53 -3.77
C SER A 92 -8.46 -4.37 -3.25
N GLN A 93 -9.47 -4.65 -4.08
CA GLN A 93 -10.58 -5.53 -3.72
C GLN A 93 -10.13 -6.98 -3.47
N GLN A 94 -9.17 -7.47 -4.25
CA GLN A 94 -8.67 -8.85 -4.13
C GLN A 94 -7.72 -9.05 -2.93
N SER A 95 -6.89 -8.04 -2.63
CA SER A 95 -5.82 -8.16 -1.63
C SER A 95 -6.15 -7.49 -0.29
N GLY A 96 -7.15 -6.60 -0.26
CA GLY A 96 -7.40 -5.71 0.87
C GLY A 96 -6.39 -4.56 1.00
N VAL A 97 -5.37 -4.49 0.14
CA VAL A 97 -4.38 -3.39 0.13
C VAL A 97 -5.01 -2.14 -0.48
N PRO A 98 -4.94 -0.96 0.15
CA PRO A 98 -5.53 0.26 -0.40
C PRO A 98 -4.98 0.62 -1.79
N HIS A 99 -5.85 0.85 -2.78
CA HIS A 99 -5.41 1.11 -4.17
C HIS A 99 -4.48 2.33 -4.32
N HIS A 100 -4.63 3.35 -3.47
CA HIS A 100 -3.74 4.51 -3.46
C HIS A 100 -2.29 4.13 -3.11
N LEU A 101 -2.07 3.13 -2.23
CA LEU A 101 -0.73 2.63 -1.92
C LEU A 101 -0.13 1.87 -3.12
N ILE A 102 -0.95 1.07 -3.80
CA ILE A 102 -0.54 0.35 -5.01
C ILE A 102 -0.09 1.35 -6.08
N LEU A 103 -0.87 2.42 -6.30
CA LEU A 103 -0.54 3.49 -7.25
C LEU A 103 0.71 4.27 -6.83
N ALA A 104 0.84 4.63 -5.56
CA ALA A 104 2.01 5.35 -5.05
C ALA A 104 3.29 4.54 -5.23
N GLN A 105 3.26 3.25 -4.90
CA GLN A 105 4.42 2.39 -5.08
C GLN A 105 4.71 2.17 -6.56
N ALA A 106 3.70 1.93 -7.40
CA ALA A 106 3.90 1.83 -8.85
C ALA A 106 4.54 3.11 -9.42
N ALA A 107 4.11 4.30 -8.97
CA ALA A 107 4.68 5.57 -9.40
C ALA A 107 6.13 5.72 -8.96
N LEU A 108 6.47 5.35 -7.73
CA LEU A 108 7.83 5.42 -7.21
C LEU A 108 8.78 4.46 -7.95
N GLU A 109 8.38 3.20 -8.12
CA GLU A 109 9.21 2.15 -8.72
C GLU A 109 9.42 2.37 -10.22
N SER A 110 8.38 2.84 -10.93
CA SER A 110 8.44 3.05 -12.38
C SER A 110 8.82 4.49 -12.78
N GLY A 111 8.96 5.40 -11.81
CA GLY A 111 9.11 6.82 -12.08
C GLY A 111 7.94 7.37 -12.92
N TRP A 112 6.71 7.20 -12.43
CA TRP A 112 5.46 7.56 -13.13
C TRP A 112 5.31 6.89 -14.51
N GLY A 113 5.85 5.68 -14.69
CA GLY A 113 5.82 4.92 -15.93
C GLY A 113 6.97 5.24 -16.90
N GLN A 114 7.81 6.23 -16.62
CA GLN A 114 8.91 6.63 -17.52
C GLN A 114 10.05 5.59 -17.58
N ARG A 115 10.28 4.86 -16.48
CA ARG A 115 11.35 3.86 -16.35
C ARG A 115 10.84 2.43 -16.49
N GLN A 116 9.78 2.23 -17.27
CA GLN A 116 9.21 0.91 -17.47
C GLN A 116 10.20 -0.03 -18.18
N ILE A 117 10.28 -1.27 -17.70
CA ILE A 117 10.99 -2.36 -18.37
C ILE A 117 10.34 -2.60 -19.75
N ARG A 118 11.13 -2.46 -20.81
CA ARG A 118 10.72 -2.76 -22.19
C ARG A 118 11.31 -4.09 -22.64
N ARG A 119 10.55 -4.78 -23.50
CA ARG A 119 10.99 -5.98 -24.19
C ARG A 119 12.03 -5.60 -25.25
N GLU A 120 12.73 -6.60 -25.78
CA GLU A 120 13.78 -6.41 -26.80
C GLU A 120 13.26 -5.70 -28.06
N ASN A 121 12.00 -5.92 -28.42
CA ASN A 121 11.33 -5.25 -29.53
C ASN A 121 10.79 -3.84 -29.20
N GLY A 122 11.09 -3.30 -28.01
CA GLY A 122 10.65 -1.96 -27.57
C GLY A 122 9.24 -1.90 -26.97
N GLU A 123 8.47 -2.98 -27.03
CA GLU A 123 7.13 -3.09 -26.45
C GLU A 123 7.18 -3.08 -24.91
N PRO A 124 6.14 -2.57 -24.23
CA PRO A 124 6.07 -2.60 -22.77
C PRO A 124 6.04 -4.03 -22.24
N SER A 125 6.84 -4.32 -21.20
CA SER A 125 6.74 -5.60 -20.47
C SER A 125 5.56 -5.65 -19.50
N TYR A 126 4.97 -4.49 -19.21
CA TYR A 126 3.95 -4.29 -18.18
C TYR A 126 4.39 -4.62 -16.75
N ASN A 127 5.69 -4.81 -16.52
CA ASN A 127 6.27 -5.02 -15.20
C ASN A 127 6.63 -3.66 -14.56
N LEU A 128 5.68 -3.10 -13.82
CA LEU A 128 5.84 -1.80 -13.15
C LEU A 128 6.63 -1.87 -11.84
N PHE A 129 6.74 -3.06 -11.24
CA PHE A 129 7.34 -3.27 -9.92
C PHE A 129 8.71 -3.94 -9.98
N GLY A 130 9.28 -4.13 -11.18
CA GLY A 130 10.57 -4.79 -11.34
C GLY A 130 10.60 -6.24 -10.84
N VAL A 131 9.48 -6.97 -10.96
CA VAL A 131 9.39 -8.36 -10.53
C VAL A 131 10.38 -9.21 -11.33
N LYS A 132 11.35 -9.81 -10.66
CA LYS A 132 12.32 -10.71 -11.31
C LYS A 132 11.66 -12.04 -11.66
N ALA A 133 12.11 -12.65 -12.74
CA ALA A 133 11.70 -14.01 -13.08
C ALA A 133 12.46 -15.00 -12.18
N SER A 134 11.77 -15.58 -11.20
CA SER A 134 12.31 -16.67 -10.38
C SER A 134 12.15 -18.01 -11.11
N GLY A 135 12.81 -19.08 -10.61
CA GLY A 135 12.75 -20.41 -11.25
C GLY A 135 11.33 -21.00 -11.39
N ASN A 136 10.37 -20.54 -10.58
CA ASN A 136 8.98 -20.99 -10.64
C ASN A 136 8.10 -20.14 -11.57
N TRP A 137 8.66 -19.09 -12.20
CA TRP A 137 7.93 -18.26 -13.14
C TRP A 137 7.71 -19.00 -14.47
N LYS A 138 6.44 -19.27 -14.81
CA LYS A 138 6.06 -19.95 -16.06
C LYS A 138 5.63 -19.01 -17.19
N GLY A 139 5.71 -17.69 -16.95
CA GLY A 139 5.27 -16.67 -17.89
C GLY A 139 6.38 -16.18 -18.82
N PRO A 140 6.08 -15.21 -19.71
CA PRO A 140 7.10 -14.59 -20.53
C PRO A 140 8.11 -13.82 -19.67
N VAL A 141 9.34 -13.71 -20.17
CA VAL A 141 10.48 -13.09 -19.49
C VAL A 141 11.10 -12.04 -20.41
N THR A 142 11.70 -11.02 -19.82
CA THR A 142 12.48 -10.00 -20.51
C THR A 142 13.83 -9.88 -19.84
N GLU A 143 14.90 -10.08 -20.59
CA GLU A 143 16.26 -9.87 -20.10
C GLU A 143 16.68 -8.42 -20.32
N ILE A 144 17.20 -7.80 -19.27
CA ILE A 144 17.74 -6.44 -19.33
C ILE A 144 19.15 -6.48 -18.76
N THR A 145 20.05 -5.75 -19.39
CA THR A 145 21.37 -5.48 -18.82
C THR A 145 21.23 -4.32 -17.83
N THR A 146 21.33 -4.61 -16.53
CA THR A 146 21.38 -3.61 -15.47
C THR A 146 22.83 -3.24 -15.15
N THR A 147 23.06 -2.03 -14.66
CA THR A 147 24.36 -1.63 -14.13
C THR A 147 24.26 -1.64 -12.61
N GLU A 148 25.06 -2.47 -11.96
CA GLU A 148 25.10 -2.63 -10.51
C GLU A 148 26.48 -2.18 -10.03
N TYR A 149 26.53 -1.50 -8.89
CA TYR A 149 27.79 -1.09 -8.28
C TYR A 149 28.19 -2.12 -7.24
N GLU A 150 29.21 -2.92 -7.55
CA GLU A 150 29.84 -3.86 -6.62
C GLU A 150 31.18 -3.25 -6.20
N ASN A 151 31.37 -2.97 -4.90
CA ASN A 151 32.60 -2.37 -4.36
C ASN A 151 33.00 -1.01 -5.01
N GLY A 152 32.01 -0.24 -5.47
CA GLY A 152 32.24 1.05 -6.14
C GLY A 152 32.53 0.95 -7.64
N GLU A 153 32.60 -0.26 -8.20
CA GLU A 153 32.83 -0.48 -9.63
C GLU A 153 31.51 -0.79 -10.35
N ALA A 154 31.26 -0.12 -11.48
CA ALA A 154 30.04 -0.31 -12.27
C ALA A 154 30.14 -1.61 -13.09
N LYS A 155 29.38 -2.62 -12.70
CA LYS A 155 29.31 -3.92 -13.37
C LYS A 155 28.00 -4.06 -14.15
N LYS A 156 28.11 -4.41 -15.43
CA LYS A 156 26.94 -4.76 -16.24
C LYS A 156 26.55 -6.20 -15.96
N VAL A 157 25.34 -6.39 -15.44
CA VAL A 157 24.78 -7.70 -15.11
C VAL A 157 23.51 -7.91 -15.91
N LYS A 158 23.38 -9.06 -16.56
CA LYS A 158 22.11 -9.45 -17.19
C LYS A 158 21.15 -9.94 -16.09
N ARG A 159 19.94 -9.38 -16.05
CA ARG A 159 18.87 -9.84 -15.18
C ARG A 159 17.61 -10.14 -15.95
N SER A 160 16.94 -11.21 -15.53
CA SER A 160 15.69 -11.67 -16.10
C SER A 160 14.51 -11.14 -15.28
N PHE A 161 13.62 -10.42 -15.93
CA PHE A 161 12.40 -9.88 -15.34
C PHE A 161 11.17 -10.57 -15.89
N ALA A 162 10.17 -10.75 -15.03
CA ALA A 162 8.86 -11.22 -15.46
C ALA A 162 8.26 -10.22 -16.45
N SER A 163 7.63 -10.73 -17.50
CA SER A 163 6.87 -9.93 -18.46
C SER A 163 5.43 -10.39 -18.42
N THR A 164 4.49 -9.47 -18.45
CA THR A 164 3.05 -9.77 -18.45
C THR A 164 2.42 -9.28 -19.75
N ALA A 165 1.23 -9.80 -20.07
CA ALA A 165 0.47 -9.35 -21.24
C ALA A 165 -0.29 -8.04 -21.00
N ARG A 166 -0.53 -7.72 -19.72
CA ARG A 166 -1.24 -6.54 -19.21
C ARG A 166 -0.68 -6.21 -17.83
N ILE A 167 -0.82 -4.96 -17.41
CA ILE A 167 -0.34 -4.45 -16.11
C ILE A 167 -0.95 -5.25 -14.94
N TRP A 168 -2.23 -5.60 -15.08
CA TRP A 168 -2.90 -6.50 -14.15
C TRP A 168 -3.40 -7.73 -14.91
N LYS A 169 -2.98 -8.90 -14.47
CA LYS A 169 -3.72 -10.12 -14.78
C LYS A 169 -4.69 -10.34 -13.63
N PRO A 170 -6.02 -10.37 -13.86
CA PRO A 170 -6.91 -10.86 -12.82
C PRO A 170 -6.41 -12.25 -12.44
N CYS A 171 -6.06 -12.44 -11.16
CA CYS A 171 -5.81 -13.76 -10.64
C CYS A 171 -7.11 -14.53 -10.88
N ARG A 172 -7.10 -15.45 -11.85
CA ARG A 172 -8.20 -16.39 -12.01
C ARG A 172 -8.06 -17.30 -10.80
N ILE A 173 -8.82 -16.99 -9.75
CA ILE A 173 -9.02 -17.90 -8.62
C ILE A 173 -9.84 -19.07 -9.17
N THR A 174 -9.20 -19.93 -9.95
CA THR A 174 -9.62 -21.31 -10.07
C THR A 174 -8.86 -22.05 -8.99
N LEU A 175 -9.56 -22.21 -7.87
CA LEU A 175 -9.37 -23.31 -6.93
C LEU A 175 -9.17 -24.61 -7.70
N GLY A 176 -8.19 -25.42 -7.28
CA GLY A 176 -7.99 -26.78 -7.79
C GLY A 176 -6.66 -27.37 -7.34
N CYS A 177 -6.69 -27.99 -6.17
CA CYS A 177 -5.80 -29.02 -5.58
C CYS A 177 -4.34 -29.13 -6.03
#